data_AF-A0AAD6IQB5-F1
#
_entry.id   AF-A0AAD6IQB5-F1
#
_cell.length_a   1.000
_cell.length_b   1.000
_cell.length_c   1.000
_cell.angle_alpha   90.00
_cell.angle_beta   90.00
_cell.angle_gamma   90.00
#
_symmetry.space_group_name_H-M   'P 1'
#
loop_
_entity.id
_entity.type
_entity.pdbx_description
1 polymer ?
#
loop_
_entity_poly.entity_id
_entity_poly.type
_entity_poly.pdbx_seq_one_letter_code
_entity_poly.pdbx_strand_id
1 'polypeptide(L)'
;MSDPQPPPPTVFDTYSPILHPDAFPTAFALLKDFHSNSSIPWTSNGTKSDIDLSYYQPDPPLPAPVCRGTGLLPAGFTAEQILPVIHQTACRAHWDDRYKLGFPTLRFNRKLVRFYAVQKGVGEGWFVIVSPRDFTGYSGHVKEVGEDGVTRYYYLQTSAAFEDVPGVEGFVRGDTSLAGWVLEEKTGEPVKCTYIVKFDPKGSIPSNLIAQVVKETPLCIARVGQFIQENGLVPHVPIHADLPGQLRQEYLVEEKAEINPENGEKLSDGGFVFTFSWFGAPGSFDIRFDETKWSDGAKVEIEEGALGEDLELASEPGKVTVTVKEAGDGKKLKVVVSKA
;
A
#
# COMPACT_ATOMS: atom_id res chain seq x y z
N MET A 1 -12.62 23.70 -1.42
CA MET A 1 -11.82 23.35 -2.60
C MET A 1 -12.06 21.89 -2.93
N SER A 2 -12.10 21.53 -4.20
CA SER A 2 -12.24 20.13 -4.62
C SER A 2 -10.97 19.36 -4.26
N ASP A 3 -11.13 18.15 -3.74
CA ASP A 3 -9.98 17.28 -3.50
C ASP A 3 -9.28 16.92 -4.82
N PRO A 4 -7.94 16.73 -4.82
CA PRO A 4 -7.22 16.22 -5.98
C PRO A 4 -7.83 14.91 -6.48
N GLN A 5 -7.96 14.79 -7.80
CA GLN A 5 -8.56 13.63 -8.46
C GLN A 5 -7.49 12.72 -9.07
N PRO A 6 -7.71 11.40 -9.11
CA PRO A 6 -6.82 10.49 -9.83
C PRO A 6 -6.77 10.83 -11.33
N PRO A 7 -5.66 10.53 -12.03
CA PRO A 7 -5.62 10.68 -13.48
C PRO A 7 -6.61 9.72 -14.16
N PRO A 8 -7.01 9.99 -15.42
CA PRO A 8 -7.84 9.06 -16.17
C PRO A 8 -7.12 7.71 -16.36
N PRO A 9 -7.86 6.58 -16.42
CA PRO A 9 -7.28 5.24 -16.57
C PRO A 9 -6.27 5.09 -17.71
N THR A 10 -6.46 5.82 -18.80
CA THR A 10 -5.61 5.79 -20.01
C THR A 10 -4.16 6.19 -19.75
N VAL A 11 -3.87 6.96 -18.69
CA VAL A 11 -2.49 7.28 -18.27
C VAL A 11 -1.69 6.02 -17.94
N PHE A 12 -2.37 4.94 -17.54
CA PHE A 12 -1.73 3.68 -17.16
C PHE A 12 -1.62 2.67 -18.30
N ASP A 13 -2.11 2.97 -19.52
CA ASP A 13 -2.02 2.04 -20.66
C ASP A 13 -0.57 1.77 -21.09
N THR A 14 0.37 2.65 -20.71
CA THR A 14 1.81 2.46 -20.92
C THR A 14 2.60 2.71 -19.63
N TYR A 15 3.81 2.14 -19.54
CA TYR A 15 4.73 2.51 -18.49
C TYR A 15 5.39 3.84 -18.80
N SER A 16 5.44 4.70 -17.79
CA SER A 16 6.12 5.99 -17.86
C SER A 16 7.62 5.83 -17.62
N PRO A 17 8.46 6.73 -18.16
CA PRO A 17 9.87 6.81 -17.79
C PRO A 17 10.03 7.31 -16.34
N ILE A 18 11.07 6.86 -15.66
CA ILE A 18 11.41 7.31 -14.30
C ILE A 18 12.15 8.65 -14.39
N LEU A 19 11.59 9.71 -13.82
CA LEU A 19 12.17 11.07 -13.85
C LEU A 19 13.30 11.27 -12.83
N HIS A 20 13.20 10.67 -11.64
CA HIS A 20 14.23 10.72 -10.59
C HIS A 20 14.71 9.30 -10.25
N PRO A 21 15.62 8.72 -11.07
CA PRO A 21 16.01 7.32 -10.94
C PRO A 21 16.70 6.99 -9.60
N ASP A 22 17.28 7.97 -8.93
CA ASP A 22 18.03 7.77 -7.69
C ASP A 22 17.14 7.81 -6.43
N ALA A 23 15.92 8.35 -6.51
CA ALA A 23 15.08 8.59 -5.34
C ALA A 23 14.72 7.28 -4.62
N PHE A 24 14.18 6.30 -5.34
CA PHE A 24 13.80 5.01 -4.77
C PHE A 24 15.00 4.19 -4.29
N PRO A 25 16.09 4.00 -5.07
CA PRO A 25 17.29 3.31 -4.60
C PRO A 25 17.92 3.94 -3.36
N THR A 26 17.98 5.29 -3.28
CA THR A 26 18.51 6.01 -2.12
C THR A 26 17.66 5.75 -0.87
N ALA A 27 16.33 5.86 -1.00
CA ALA A 27 15.43 5.58 0.11
C ALA A 27 15.47 4.10 0.53
N PHE A 28 15.65 3.18 -0.43
CA PHE A 28 15.79 1.76 -0.15
C PHE A 28 17.09 1.44 0.61
N ALA A 29 18.22 2.00 0.18
CA ALA A 29 19.49 1.89 0.91
C ALA A 29 19.37 2.44 2.34
N LEU A 30 18.70 3.59 2.50
CA LEU A 30 18.43 4.19 3.80
C LEU A 30 17.54 3.32 4.69
N LEU A 31 16.52 2.66 4.12
CA LEU A 31 15.68 1.70 4.85
C LEU A 31 16.50 0.53 5.35
N LYS A 32 17.36 -0.04 4.51
CA LYS A 32 18.25 -1.14 4.90
C LYS A 32 19.19 -0.71 6.02
N ASP A 33 19.82 0.45 5.91
CA ASP A 33 20.69 0.98 6.96
C ASP A 33 19.94 1.15 8.29
N PHE A 34 18.80 1.84 8.30
CA PHE A 34 18.00 1.99 9.54
C PHE A 34 17.51 0.65 10.13
N HIS A 35 17.26 -0.35 9.29
CA HIS A 35 16.77 -1.65 9.71
C HIS A 35 17.88 -2.54 10.30
N SER A 36 19.05 -2.60 9.66
CA SER A 36 20.10 -3.57 10.02
C SER A 36 21.32 -2.98 10.73
N ASN A 37 21.54 -1.66 10.68
CA ASN A 37 22.73 -1.05 11.27
C ASN A 37 22.60 -0.93 12.80
N SER A 38 23.30 -1.81 13.52
CA SER A 38 23.31 -1.86 14.98
C SER A 38 24.05 -0.69 15.65
N SER A 39 24.81 0.12 14.89
CA SER A 39 25.49 1.30 15.43
C SER A 39 24.57 2.51 15.62
N ILE A 40 23.36 2.48 15.04
CA ILE A 40 22.39 3.57 15.19
C ILE A 40 21.84 3.55 16.63
N PRO A 41 22.01 4.63 17.41
CA PRO A 41 21.64 4.67 18.82
C PRO A 41 20.13 4.91 18.98
N TRP A 42 19.33 3.91 18.63
CA TRP A 42 17.89 3.94 18.82
C TRP A 42 17.53 4.11 20.30
N THR A 43 16.75 5.14 20.62
CA THR A 43 16.19 5.35 21.95
C THR A 43 14.83 4.66 22.03
N SER A 44 14.64 3.78 23.03
CA SER A 44 13.36 3.13 23.26
C SER A 44 12.31 4.14 23.74
N ASN A 45 11.09 4.00 23.23
CA ASN A 45 9.90 4.71 23.68
C ASN A 45 8.84 3.74 24.24
N GLY A 46 9.29 2.57 24.70
CA GLY A 46 8.46 1.52 25.28
C GLY A 46 7.69 0.70 24.25
N THR A 47 6.77 -0.12 24.74
CA THR A 47 5.93 -1.02 23.94
C THR A 47 4.47 -0.58 24.06
N LYS A 48 3.73 -0.56 22.96
CA LYS A 48 2.29 -0.26 22.94
C LYS A 48 1.61 -1.08 21.86
N SER A 49 0.47 -1.71 22.20
CA SER A 49 -0.27 -2.59 21.29
C SER A 49 0.64 -3.67 20.67
N ASP A 50 1.50 -4.26 21.50
CA ASP A 50 2.50 -5.27 21.11
C ASP A 50 3.52 -4.81 20.05
N ILE A 51 3.65 -3.49 19.86
CA ILE A 51 4.68 -2.88 19.01
C ILE A 51 5.75 -2.23 19.89
N ASP A 52 6.99 -2.66 19.71
CA ASP A 52 8.15 -2.03 20.31
C ASP A 52 8.48 -0.74 19.55
N LEU A 53 8.45 0.38 20.27
CA LEU A 53 8.63 1.71 19.70
C LEU A 53 10.02 2.23 20.02
N SER A 54 10.65 2.83 19.04
CA SER A 54 11.94 3.51 19.20
C SER A 54 12.05 4.70 18.26
N TYR A 55 12.94 5.63 18.60
CA TYR A 55 13.25 6.76 17.74
C TYR A 55 14.75 7.05 17.71
N TYR A 56 15.19 7.76 16.69
CA TYR A 56 16.56 8.20 16.52
C TYR A 56 16.59 9.68 16.12
N GLN A 57 17.38 10.47 16.85
CA GLN A 57 17.64 11.87 16.55
C GLN A 57 19.16 12.06 16.38
N PRO A 58 19.65 12.34 15.16
CA PRO A 58 21.06 12.59 14.92
C PRO A 58 21.50 13.94 15.51
N ASP A 59 22.81 14.20 15.46
CA ASP A 59 23.42 15.51 15.72
C ASP A 59 24.07 16.02 14.40
N PRO A 60 23.63 17.16 13.83
CA PRO A 60 22.56 18.04 14.31
C PRO A 60 21.15 17.43 14.22
N PRO A 61 20.20 17.90 15.06
CA PRO A 61 18.86 17.31 15.14
C PRO A 61 18.04 17.51 13.86
N LEU A 62 17.28 16.48 13.48
CA LEU A 62 16.27 16.54 12.43
C LEU A 62 15.02 17.31 12.91
N PRO A 63 14.24 17.90 11.99
CA PRO A 63 12.95 18.52 12.31
C PRO A 63 11.99 17.57 13.04
N ALA A 64 12.01 16.28 12.68
CA ALA A 64 11.36 15.21 13.41
C ALA A 64 12.36 14.03 13.53
N PRO A 65 12.49 13.43 14.73
CA PRO A 65 13.24 12.18 14.89
C PRO A 65 12.74 11.10 13.93
N VAL A 66 13.66 10.24 13.49
CA VAL A 66 13.30 9.02 12.77
C VAL A 66 12.55 8.12 13.76
N CYS A 67 11.37 7.64 13.40
CA CYS A 67 10.60 6.73 14.24
C CYS A 67 10.62 5.31 13.67
N ARG A 68 10.65 4.31 14.56
CA ARG A 68 10.64 2.89 14.24
C ARG A 68 9.69 2.14 15.16
N GLY A 69 8.91 1.25 14.58
CA GLY A 69 8.08 0.27 15.28
C GLY A 69 8.43 -1.12 14.80
N THR A 70 8.47 -2.08 15.72
CA THR A 70 8.69 -3.50 15.40
C THR A 70 7.65 -4.33 16.14
N GLY A 71 7.01 -5.26 15.44
CA GLY A 71 6.04 -6.17 16.04
C GLY A 71 5.78 -7.40 15.17
N LEU A 72 4.88 -8.26 15.62
CA LEU A 72 4.43 -9.43 14.87
C LEU A 72 3.04 -9.16 14.28
N LEU A 73 2.85 -9.53 13.03
CA LEU A 73 1.54 -9.54 12.39
C LEU A 73 0.80 -10.86 12.71
N PRO A 74 -0.53 -10.94 12.48
CA PRO A 74 -1.30 -12.16 12.75
C PRO A 74 -0.67 -13.40 12.12
N ALA A 75 -0.61 -14.49 12.90
CA ALA A 75 -0.04 -15.76 12.45
C ALA A 75 -0.88 -16.41 11.34
N GLY A 76 -0.26 -17.32 10.58
CA GLY A 76 -0.95 -18.08 9.51
C GLY A 76 -0.99 -17.38 8.16
N PHE A 77 -0.45 -16.16 8.05
CA PHE A 77 -0.37 -15.41 6.80
C PHE A 77 1.07 -15.21 6.36
N THR A 78 1.27 -15.17 5.05
CA THR A 78 2.54 -14.81 4.40
C THR A 78 2.65 -13.30 4.23
N ALA A 79 3.86 -12.77 4.07
CA ALA A 79 4.10 -11.37 3.80
C ALA A 79 3.47 -10.93 2.46
N GLU A 80 3.45 -11.80 1.44
CA GLU A 80 2.75 -11.54 0.18
C GLU A 80 1.25 -11.33 0.37
N GLN A 81 0.63 -12.07 1.29
CA GLN A 81 -0.78 -11.91 1.62
C GLN A 81 -1.06 -10.60 2.37
N ILE A 82 -0.11 -10.14 3.20
CA ILE A 82 -0.28 -8.95 4.05
C ILE A 82 0.03 -7.66 3.28
N LEU A 83 1.01 -7.66 2.38
CA LEU A 83 1.43 -6.48 1.62
C LEU A 83 0.28 -5.69 0.97
N PRO A 84 -0.72 -6.32 0.31
CA PRO A 84 -1.88 -5.63 -0.25
C PRO A 84 -2.65 -4.80 0.78
N VAL A 85 -2.76 -5.25 2.03
CA VAL A 85 -3.41 -4.47 3.11
C VAL A 85 -2.62 -3.19 3.41
N ILE A 86 -1.30 -3.24 3.28
CA ILE A 86 -0.40 -2.12 3.56
C ILE A 86 -0.36 -1.12 2.39
N HIS A 87 -0.26 -1.60 1.13
CA HIS A 87 -0.02 -0.72 -0.02
C HIS A 87 -1.28 -0.26 -0.74
N GLN A 88 -2.40 -1.01 -0.65
CA GLN A 88 -3.65 -0.60 -1.30
C GLN A 88 -4.28 0.57 -0.54
N THR A 89 -4.64 1.62 -1.28
CA THR A 89 -5.14 2.87 -0.71
C THR A 89 -6.51 2.71 -0.06
N ALA A 90 -7.37 1.83 -0.59
CA ALA A 90 -8.65 1.50 0.05
C ALA A 90 -8.46 0.90 1.44
N CYS A 91 -7.54 -0.06 1.61
CA CYS A 91 -7.21 -0.62 2.93
C CYS A 91 -6.66 0.44 3.88
N ARG A 92 -5.80 1.34 3.36
CA ARG A 92 -5.18 2.40 4.15
C ARG A 92 -6.20 3.34 4.79
N ALA A 93 -7.35 3.55 4.17
CA ALA A 93 -8.43 4.37 4.74
C ALA A 93 -9.01 3.80 6.05
N HIS A 94 -8.84 2.50 6.30
CA HIS A 94 -9.34 1.85 7.52
C HIS A 94 -8.33 1.89 8.67
N TRP A 95 -7.03 1.74 8.38
CA TRP A 95 -6.01 1.59 9.43
C TRP A 95 -5.11 2.82 9.62
N ASP A 96 -5.09 3.81 8.71
CA ASP A 96 -4.32 5.05 8.87
C ASP A 96 -5.25 6.21 9.21
N ASP A 97 -5.39 6.52 10.50
CA ASP A 97 -6.26 7.61 10.99
C ASP A 97 -5.97 8.97 10.33
N ARG A 98 -4.71 9.18 9.91
CA ARG A 98 -4.24 10.42 9.28
C ARG A 98 -4.43 10.41 7.78
N TYR A 99 -4.71 9.28 7.15
CA TYR A 99 -4.96 9.20 5.72
C TYR A 99 -6.25 9.95 5.36
N LYS A 100 -6.17 10.81 4.33
CA LYS A 100 -7.33 11.48 3.75
C LYS A 100 -7.68 10.87 2.39
N LEU A 101 -6.69 10.79 1.50
CA LEU A 101 -6.82 10.19 0.17
C LEU A 101 -5.45 9.86 -0.40
N GLY A 102 -5.41 9.11 -1.49
CA GLY A 102 -4.21 8.84 -2.26
C GLY A 102 -4.46 7.88 -3.40
N PHE A 103 -3.64 7.99 -4.43
CA PHE A 103 -3.75 7.23 -5.66
C PHE A 103 -2.41 7.20 -6.41
N PRO A 104 -2.15 6.17 -7.24
CA PRO A 104 -1.05 6.22 -8.20
C PRO A 104 -1.34 7.32 -9.24
N THR A 105 -0.31 8.02 -9.67
CA THR A 105 -0.39 9.02 -10.75
C THR A 105 0.33 8.58 -12.01
N LEU A 106 1.37 7.74 -11.90
CA LEU A 106 2.05 7.08 -13.00
C LEU A 106 2.51 5.70 -12.56
N ARG A 107 2.73 4.79 -13.51
CA ARG A 107 3.33 3.48 -13.26
C ARG A 107 4.59 3.33 -14.10
N PHE A 108 5.69 2.91 -13.47
CA PHE A 108 6.98 2.74 -14.13
C PHE A 108 7.26 1.27 -14.46
N ASN A 109 6.80 0.40 -13.57
CA ASN A 109 6.70 -1.03 -13.77
C ASN A 109 5.68 -1.59 -12.76
N ARG A 110 5.56 -2.92 -12.69
CA ARG A 110 4.66 -3.59 -11.75
C ARG A 110 4.90 -3.20 -10.28
N LYS A 111 6.17 -3.05 -9.89
CA LYS A 111 6.65 -2.88 -8.51
C LYS A 111 6.96 -1.42 -8.15
N LEU A 112 6.79 -0.46 -9.06
CA LEU A 112 7.15 0.93 -8.84
C LEU A 112 6.14 1.88 -9.49
N VAL A 113 5.56 2.76 -8.68
CA VAL A 113 4.58 3.77 -9.11
C VAL A 113 4.98 5.16 -8.59
N ARG A 114 4.53 6.20 -9.30
CA ARG A 114 4.44 7.55 -8.74
C ARG A 114 3.13 7.63 -7.98
N PHE A 115 3.15 8.15 -6.76
CA PHE A 115 1.93 8.32 -5.98
C PHE A 115 1.64 9.80 -5.72
N TYR A 116 0.38 10.08 -5.41
CA TYR A 116 -0.07 11.27 -4.72
C TYR A 116 -0.85 10.84 -3.48
N ALA A 117 -0.61 11.46 -2.34
CA ALA A 117 -1.31 11.14 -1.10
C ALA A 117 -1.50 12.38 -0.25
N VAL A 118 -2.58 12.41 0.53
CA VAL A 118 -2.92 13.50 1.44
C VAL A 118 -3.12 12.95 2.84
N GLN A 119 -2.52 13.63 3.82
CA GLN A 119 -2.78 13.44 5.23
C GLN A 119 -3.65 14.56 5.78
N LYS A 120 -4.54 14.20 6.70
CA LYS A 120 -5.39 15.13 7.45
C LYS A 120 -4.53 16.12 8.25
N GLY A 121 -5.02 17.35 8.35
CA GLY A 121 -4.46 18.35 9.27
C GLY A 121 -4.92 18.11 10.71
N VAL A 122 -4.52 19.00 11.61
CA VAL A 122 -5.04 19.05 12.99
C VAL A 122 -5.92 20.29 13.15
N GLY A 123 -7.15 20.09 13.64
CA GLY A 123 -8.19 21.12 13.74
C GLY A 123 -9.04 21.23 12.47
N GLU A 124 -10.18 21.90 12.56
CA GLU A 124 -11.15 22.07 11.47
C GLU A 124 -11.62 23.52 11.33
N GLY A 125 -11.92 23.95 10.10
CA GLY A 125 -12.44 25.29 9.82
C GLY A 125 -11.46 26.41 10.17
N TRP A 126 -11.91 27.41 10.92
CA TRP A 126 -11.06 28.52 11.38
C TRP A 126 -10.13 28.14 12.55
N PHE A 127 -10.27 26.91 13.09
CA PHE A 127 -9.43 26.36 14.16
C PHE A 127 -8.33 25.42 13.63
N VAL A 128 -7.96 25.48 12.35
CA VAL A 128 -6.84 24.69 11.81
C VAL A 128 -5.54 25.10 12.52
N ILE A 129 -5.00 24.17 13.32
CA ILE A 129 -3.73 24.33 14.04
C ILE A 129 -2.57 23.94 13.11
N VAL A 130 -2.78 22.91 12.30
CA VAL A 130 -1.79 22.31 11.41
C VAL A 130 -2.49 21.97 10.10
N SER A 131 -2.15 22.65 9.01
CA SER A 131 -2.76 22.40 7.69
C SER A 131 -2.62 20.93 7.24
N PRO A 132 -3.49 20.40 6.37
CA PRO A 132 -3.26 19.10 5.77
C PRO A 132 -1.97 19.09 4.93
N ARG A 133 -1.36 17.91 4.80
CA ARG A 133 -0.13 17.72 4.01
C ARG A 133 -0.41 16.90 2.77
N ASP A 134 0.14 17.31 1.64
CA ASP A 134 0.20 16.47 0.45
C ASP A 134 1.63 15.94 0.22
N PHE A 135 1.71 14.77 -0.41
CA PHE A 135 2.95 14.06 -0.69
C PHE A 135 2.90 13.53 -2.11
N THR A 136 4.03 13.62 -2.80
CA THR A 136 4.22 12.96 -4.09
C THR A 136 5.64 12.43 -4.18
N GLY A 137 5.81 11.33 -4.90
CA GLY A 137 7.06 10.61 -4.94
C GLY A 137 6.89 9.22 -5.48
N TYR A 138 7.81 8.34 -5.10
CA TYR A 138 7.83 6.94 -5.54
C TYR A 138 7.37 6.03 -4.42
N SER A 139 6.57 5.03 -4.77
CA SER A 139 6.28 3.90 -3.90
C SER A 139 6.54 2.60 -4.64
N GLY A 140 7.20 1.65 -3.96
CA GLY A 140 7.57 0.41 -4.63
C GLY A 140 8.03 -0.70 -3.72
N HIS A 141 8.29 -1.84 -4.35
CA HIS A 141 8.51 -3.13 -3.70
C HIS A 141 9.84 -3.76 -4.08
N VAL A 142 10.49 -4.37 -3.09
CA VAL A 142 11.68 -5.21 -3.28
C VAL A 142 11.52 -6.47 -2.45
N LYS A 143 11.94 -7.62 -3.00
CA LYS A 143 12.02 -8.89 -2.29
C LYS A 143 13.48 -9.35 -2.30
N GLU A 144 13.99 -9.69 -1.13
CA GLU A 144 15.32 -10.29 -0.96
C GLU A 144 15.19 -11.57 -0.15
N VAL A 145 15.93 -12.61 -0.52
CA VAL A 145 16.07 -13.83 0.29
C VAL A 145 17.43 -13.77 0.94
N GLY A 146 17.47 -13.67 2.27
CA GLY A 146 18.73 -13.62 3.02
C GLY A 146 19.40 -14.99 3.11
N GLU A 147 20.72 -14.99 3.32
CA GLU A 147 21.50 -16.21 3.61
C GLU A 147 21.06 -16.88 4.92
N ASP A 148 20.42 -16.12 5.81
CA ASP A 148 19.79 -16.58 7.06
C ASP A 148 18.48 -17.37 6.83
N GLY A 149 18.06 -17.54 5.57
CA GLY A 149 16.81 -18.18 5.20
C GLY A 149 15.57 -17.32 5.46
N VAL A 150 15.74 -16.06 5.88
CA VAL A 150 14.64 -15.12 6.09
C VAL A 150 14.38 -14.39 4.77
N THR A 151 13.13 -14.46 4.30
CA THR A 151 12.70 -13.68 3.13
C THR A 151 12.24 -12.31 3.62
N ARG A 152 12.82 -11.25 3.05
CA ARG A 152 12.50 -9.86 3.38
C ARG A 152 11.74 -9.22 2.25
N TYR A 153 10.56 -8.73 2.57
CA TYR A 153 9.72 -7.97 1.68
C TYR A 153 9.73 -6.51 2.11
N TYR A 154 10.16 -5.65 1.21
CA TYR A 154 10.25 -4.22 1.43
C TYR A 154 9.14 -3.53 0.65
N TYR A 155 8.41 -2.65 1.31
CA TYR A 155 7.55 -1.67 0.67
C TYR A 155 7.89 -0.30 1.23
N LEU A 156 8.21 0.67 0.37
CA LEU A 156 8.55 1.99 0.84
C LEU A 156 8.00 3.10 -0.04
N GLN A 157 7.80 4.26 0.57
CA GLN A 157 7.46 5.51 -0.08
C GLN A 157 8.56 6.54 0.19
N THR A 158 8.90 7.35 -0.81
CA THR A 158 9.85 8.46 -0.69
C THR A 158 9.44 9.62 -1.58
N SER A 159 9.68 10.85 -1.14
CA SER A 159 9.28 12.07 -1.84
C SER A 159 10.24 12.42 -2.98
N ALA A 160 9.67 12.94 -4.06
CA ALA A 160 10.42 13.50 -5.18
C ALA A 160 9.64 14.69 -5.76
N ALA A 161 10.34 15.73 -6.24
CA ALA A 161 9.70 16.92 -6.78
C ALA A 161 9.43 16.74 -8.28
N PHE A 162 8.19 16.93 -8.72
CA PHE A 162 7.82 16.83 -10.13
C PHE A 162 7.24 18.15 -10.64
N GLU A 163 7.69 18.61 -11.79
CA GLU A 163 7.23 19.86 -12.40
C GLU A 163 5.75 19.82 -12.77
N ASP A 164 5.22 18.65 -13.14
CA ASP A 164 3.82 18.42 -13.47
C ASP A 164 2.91 18.21 -12.25
N VAL A 165 3.46 18.25 -11.03
CA VAL A 165 2.72 18.09 -9.77
C VAL A 165 2.99 19.28 -8.83
N PRO A 166 2.44 20.48 -9.16
CA PRO A 166 2.64 21.68 -8.36
C PRO A 166 2.03 21.55 -6.96
N GLY A 167 2.37 22.49 -6.08
CA GLY A 167 1.72 22.62 -4.78
C GLY A 167 0.23 22.95 -4.94
N VAL A 168 -0.61 22.38 -4.08
CA VAL A 168 -2.05 22.59 -4.10
C VAL A 168 -2.44 23.53 -2.95
N GLU A 169 -3.20 24.58 -3.26
CA GLU A 169 -3.65 25.55 -2.27
C GLU A 169 -4.37 24.85 -1.09
N GLY A 170 -4.09 25.30 0.13
CA GLY A 170 -4.64 24.70 1.36
C GLY A 170 -3.85 23.49 1.88
N PHE A 171 -2.90 22.96 1.11
CA PHE A 171 -1.99 21.90 1.55
C PHE A 171 -0.55 22.42 1.73
N VAL A 172 0.16 21.84 2.67
CA VAL A 172 1.63 21.99 2.80
C VAL A 172 2.28 20.76 2.16
N ARG A 173 3.16 20.95 1.18
CA ARG A 173 3.93 19.84 0.58
C ARG A 173 4.89 19.27 1.61
N GLY A 174 4.58 18.08 2.09
CA GLY A 174 5.44 17.34 3.01
C GLY A 174 6.62 16.70 2.27
N ASP A 175 7.69 16.44 3.01
CA ASP A 175 8.89 15.77 2.49
C ASP A 175 9.16 14.52 3.32
N THR A 176 8.95 13.36 2.72
CA THR A 176 9.20 12.06 3.32
C THR A 176 10.43 11.47 2.67
N SER A 177 11.59 11.52 3.34
CA SER A 177 12.79 10.84 2.86
C SER A 177 12.57 9.32 2.80
N LEU A 178 11.83 8.78 3.78
CA LEU A 178 11.52 7.35 3.86
C LEU A 178 10.25 7.13 4.68
N ALA A 179 9.31 6.36 4.16
CA ALA A 179 8.31 5.63 4.93
C ALA A 179 8.35 4.17 4.47
N GLY A 180 9.05 3.32 5.20
CA GLY A 180 9.41 1.98 4.76
C GLY A 180 8.97 0.89 5.71
N TRP A 181 8.36 -0.14 5.14
CA TRP A 181 7.94 -1.38 5.77
C TRP A 181 8.92 -2.50 5.40
N VAL A 182 9.33 -3.28 6.40
CA VAL A 182 10.12 -4.50 6.24
C VAL A 182 9.33 -5.64 6.85
N LEU A 183 8.89 -6.59 6.02
CA LEU A 183 8.22 -7.81 6.44
C LEU A 183 9.22 -8.95 6.33
N GLU A 184 9.62 -9.49 7.46
CA GLU A 184 10.53 -10.62 7.58
C GLU A 184 9.69 -11.89 7.75
N GLU A 185 9.72 -12.75 6.74
CA GLU A 185 9.00 -14.01 6.70
C GLU A 185 9.98 -15.18 6.88
N LYS A 186 9.65 -16.07 7.81
CA LYS A 186 10.36 -17.31 8.07
C LYS A 186 9.34 -18.44 8.21
N THR A 187 9.62 -19.57 7.57
CA THR A 187 8.69 -20.72 7.54
C THR A 187 8.29 -21.15 8.95
N GLY A 188 6.97 -21.18 9.21
CA GLY A 188 6.39 -21.62 10.48
C GLY A 188 6.34 -20.54 11.56
N GLU A 189 6.80 -19.31 11.29
CA GLU A 189 6.75 -18.20 12.22
C GLU A 189 5.79 -17.09 11.72
N PRO A 190 5.14 -16.34 12.62
CA PRO A 190 4.40 -15.14 12.23
C PRO A 190 5.32 -14.12 11.53
N VAL A 191 4.78 -13.39 10.56
CA VAL A 191 5.55 -12.35 9.86
C VAL A 191 5.94 -11.24 10.84
N LYS A 192 7.24 -11.03 11.00
CA LYS A 192 7.76 -9.90 11.76
C LYS A 192 7.73 -8.65 10.88
N CYS A 193 7.16 -7.58 11.39
CA CYS A 193 7.01 -6.32 10.67
C CYS A 193 7.81 -5.22 11.38
N THR A 194 8.59 -4.48 10.61
CA THR A 194 9.27 -3.26 11.05
C THR A 194 8.82 -2.09 10.17
N TYR A 195 8.34 -1.01 10.77
CA TYR A 195 7.96 0.21 10.05
C TYR A 195 8.83 1.38 10.50
N ILE A 196 9.54 2.00 9.56
CA ILE A 196 10.52 3.07 9.80
C ILE A 196 10.14 4.29 8.97
N VAL A 197 10.09 5.46 9.62
CA VAL A 197 9.76 6.72 8.93
C VAL A 197 10.77 7.81 9.28
N LYS A 198 11.34 8.41 8.23
CA LYS A 198 12.12 9.66 8.27
C LYS A 198 11.40 10.69 7.40
N PHE A 199 10.89 11.73 8.03
CA PHE A 199 10.14 12.77 7.36
C PHE A 199 10.49 14.15 7.91
N ASP A 200 10.34 15.16 7.06
CA ASP A 200 10.27 16.56 7.43
C ASP A 200 8.85 17.02 7.14
N PRO A 201 8.04 17.29 8.18
CA PRO A 201 6.65 17.62 7.98
C PRO A 201 6.43 19.04 7.43
N LYS A 202 7.50 19.84 7.31
CA LYS A 202 7.55 21.24 6.88
C LYS A 202 6.61 22.17 7.67
N GLY A 203 6.87 23.47 7.53
CA GLY A 203 6.10 24.51 8.22
C GLY A 203 6.28 24.52 9.74
N SER A 204 5.43 25.28 10.42
CA SER A 204 5.50 25.47 11.87
C SER A 204 4.60 24.48 12.59
N ILE A 205 5.15 23.34 13.05
CA ILE A 205 4.42 22.36 13.85
C ILE A 205 4.90 22.43 15.30
N PRO A 206 3.98 22.59 16.27
CA PRO A 206 4.30 22.48 17.70
C PRO A 206 5.06 21.19 18.03
N SER A 207 6.11 21.29 18.85
CA SER A 207 7.00 20.17 19.18
C SER A 207 6.28 19.00 19.88
N ASN A 208 5.26 19.28 20.67
CA ASN A 208 4.40 18.26 21.29
C ASN A 208 3.63 17.44 20.24
N LEU A 209 3.15 18.07 19.16
CA LEU A 209 2.49 17.38 18.06
C LEU A 209 3.49 16.55 17.25
N ILE A 210 4.70 17.05 17.01
CA ILE A 210 5.77 16.24 16.39
C ILE A 210 6.06 15.01 17.23
N ALA A 211 6.23 15.18 18.55
CA ALA A 211 6.47 14.07 19.46
C ALA A 211 5.33 13.05 19.43
N GLN A 212 4.07 13.49 19.36
CA GLN A 212 2.92 12.58 19.22
C GLN A 212 2.97 11.82 17.89
N VAL A 213 3.22 12.49 16.76
CA VAL A 213 3.32 11.85 15.44
C VAL A 213 4.42 10.80 15.41
N VAL A 214 5.60 11.10 15.98
CA VAL A 214 6.73 10.15 16.09
C VAL A 214 6.34 8.90 16.88
N LYS A 215 5.51 9.03 17.92
CA LYS A 215 5.04 7.89 18.73
C LYS A 215 3.93 7.09 18.07
N GLU A 216 3.03 7.75 17.34
CA GLU A 216 1.83 7.13 16.79
C GLU A 216 2.02 6.54 15.39
N THR A 217 2.96 7.09 14.60
CA THR A 217 3.22 6.62 13.22
C THR A 217 3.59 5.14 13.17
N PRO A 218 4.47 4.61 14.04
CA PRO A 218 4.83 3.19 13.97
C PRO A 218 3.73 2.24 14.44
N LEU A 219 2.69 2.74 15.13
CA LEU A 219 1.53 1.94 15.55
C LEU A 219 0.65 1.51 14.37
N CYS A 220 0.91 1.99 13.14
CA CYS A 220 0.25 1.49 11.94
C CYS A 220 0.41 -0.04 11.80
N ILE A 221 1.48 -0.65 12.31
CA ILE A 221 1.65 -2.11 12.33
C ILE A 221 0.50 -2.79 13.10
N ALA A 222 0.21 -2.32 14.31
CA ALA A 222 -0.89 -2.86 15.12
C ALA A 222 -2.24 -2.67 14.43
N ARG A 223 -2.47 -1.50 13.81
CA ARG A 223 -3.71 -1.21 13.10
C ARG A 223 -3.89 -2.06 11.83
N VAL A 224 -2.81 -2.36 11.10
CA VAL A 224 -2.81 -3.33 9.99
C VAL A 224 -3.15 -4.73 10.52
N GLY A 225 -2.55 -5.15 11.64
CA GLY A 225 -2.87 -6.42 12.29
C GLY A 225 -4.35 -6.52 12.70
N GLN A 226 -4.88 -5.46 13.30
CA GLN A 226 -6.30 -5.36 13.66
C GLN A 226 -7.20 -5.44 12.41
N PHE A 227 -6.87 -4.68 11.36
CA PHE A 227 -7.61 -4.74 10.10
C PHE A 227 -7.69 -6.17 9.55
N ILE A 228 -6.58 -6.91 9.55
CA ILE A 228 -6.54 -8.30 9.06
C ILE A 228 -7.41 -9.21 9.93
N GLN A 229 -7.40 -9.04 11.25
CA GLN A 229 -8.23 -9.85 12.15
C GLN A 229 -9.73 -9.60 11.92
N GLU A 230 -10.11 -8.33 11.73
CA GLU A 230 -11.51 -7.92 11.55
C GLU A 230 -12.02 -8.26 10.15
N ASN A 231 -11.28 -7.87 9.11
CA ASN A 231 -11.73 -7.89 7.72
C ASN A 231 -11.15 -9.05 6.90
N GLY A 232 -10.11 -9.72 7.39
CA GLY A 232 -9.34 -10.71 6.65
C GLY A 232 -8.38 -10.09 5.63
N LEU A 233 -7.93 -10.91 4.69
CA LEU A 233 -7.11 -10.44 3.57
C LEU A 233 -7.98 -9.86 2.44
N VAL A 234 -7.37 -9.02 1.62
CA VAL A 234 -8.03 -8.43 0.44
C VAL A 234 -7.65 -9.17 -0.83
N PRO A 235 -8.52 -9.17 -1.86
CA PRO A 235 -8.17 -9.71 -3.17
C PRO A 235 -6.93 -9.02 -3.75
N HIS A 236 -5.98 -9.82 -4.25
CA HIS A 236 -4.70 -9.32 -4.77
C HIS A 236 -4.05 -10.28 -5.77
N VAL A 237 -3.14 -9.77 -6.60
CA VAL A 237 -2.19 -10.59 -7.36
C VAL A 237 -0.83 -10.52 -6.65
N PRO A 238 -0.18 -11.65 -6.28
CA PRO A 238 1.10 -11.63 -5.56
C PRO A 238 2.14 -10.78 -6.28
N ILE A 239 2.64 -9.72 -5.63
CA ILE A 239 3.33 -8.62 -6.32
C ILE A 239 4.70 -9.03 -6.86
N HIS A 240 5.32 -10.05 -6.27
CA HIS A 240 6.58 -10.60 -6.72
C HIS A 240 6.44 -11.87 -7.58
N ALA A 241 5.22 -12.28 -7.96
CA ALA A 241 5.05 -13.31 -8.97
C ALA A 241 5.54 -12.85 -10.34
N ASP A 242 5.99 -13.78 -11.17
CA ASP A 242 6.20 -13.52 -12.59
C ASP A 242 4.84 -13.50 -13.29
N LEU A 243 4.60 -12.46 -14.10
CA LEU A 243 3.38 -12.36 -14.91
C LEU A 243 3.76 -12.45 -16.39
N PRO A 244 2.95 -13.11 -17.22
CA PRO A 244 3.16 -13.20 -18.67
C PRO A 244 2.94 -11.86 -19.40
N GLY A 245 2.76 -10.75 -18.67
CA GLY A 245 2.49 -9.45 -19.26
C GLY A 245 2.67 -8.29 -18.31
N GLN A 246 2.10 -7.15 -18.68
CA GLN A 246 2.28 -5.86 -18.02
C GLN A 246 1.02 -5.49 -17.25
N LEU A 247 1.16 -5.42 -15.92
CA LEU A 247 0.15 -4.84 -15.05
C LEU A 247 0.05 -3.33 -15.29
N ARG A 248 -1.11 -2.86 -15.73
CA ARG A 248 -1.40 -1.44 -15.96
C ARG A 248 -2.07 -0.80 -14.76
N GLN A 249 -3.16 -1.40 -14.31
CA GLN A 249 -3.95 -0.89 -13.22
C GLN A 249 -4.19 -1.99 -12.20
N GLU A 250 -4.04 -1.61 -10.94
CA GLU A 250 -4.36 -2.44 -9.80
C GLU A 250 -4.89 -1.49 -8.75
N TYR A 251 -6.19 -1.59 -8.47
CA TYR A 251 -6.80 -0.80 -7.42
C TYR A 251 -7.92 -1.59 -6.77
N LEU A 252 -8.11 -1.28 -5.50
CA LEU A 252 -9.13 -1.84 -4.66
C LEU A 252 -10.14 -0.73 -4.35
N VAL A 253 -11.42 -1.05 -4.40
CA VAL A 253 -12.51 -0.16 -3.98
C VAL A 253 -13.27 -0.84 -2.86
N GLU A 254 -13.59 -0.10 -1.81
CA GLU A 254 -14.51 -0.59 -0.78
C GLU A 254 -15.95 -0.44 -1.28
N GLU A 255 -16.69 -1.54 -1.30
CA GLU A 255 -18.14 -1.54 -1.45
C GLU A 255 -18.79 -1.58 -0.07
N LYS A 256 -19.75 -0.68 0.14
CA LYS A 256 -20.50 -0.65 1.40
C LYS A 256 -21.57 -1.72 1.38
N ALA A 257 -21.86 -2.27 2.56
CA ALA A 257 -23.01 -3.12 2.74
C ALA A 257 -24.29 -2.36 2.36
N GLU A 258 -25.08 -2.97 1.49
CA GLU A 258 -26.40 -2.44 1.14
C GLU A 258 -27.42 -2.97 2.14
N ILE A 259 -28.26 -2.09 2.66
CA ILE A 259 -29.34 -2.40 3.59
C ILE A 259 -30.63 -1.89 2.97
N ASN A 260 -31.64 -2.73 2.89
CA ASN A 260 -32.96 -2.34 2.47
C ASN A 260 -33.52 -1.31 3.46
N PRO A 261 -33.82 -0.08 3.01
CA PRO A 261 -34.23 1.00 3.90
C PRO A 261 -35.62 0.78 4.52
N GLU A 262 -36.45 -0.10 3.95
CA GLU A 262 -37.83 -0.34 4.40
C GLU A 262 -37.92 -1.37 5.52
N ASN A 263 -37.13 -2.43 5.46
CA ASN A 263 -37.21 -3.57 6.39
C ASN A 263 -35.90 -3.85 7.16
N GLY A 264 -34.81 -3.14 6.85
CA GLY A 264 -33.50 -3.33 7.49
C GLY A 264 -32.77 -4.61 7.05
N GLU A 265 -33.25 -5.30 6.02
CA GLU A 265 -32.64 -6.51 5.47
C GLU A 265 -31.31 -6.19 4.80
N LYS A 266 -30.27 -6.97 5.11
CA LYS A 266 -28.95 -6.83 4.48
C LYS A 266 -29.03 -7.39 3.05
N LEU A 267 -28.87 -6.52 2.05
CA LEU A 267 -28.92 -6.85 0.62
C LEU A 267 -27.55 -7.28 0.09
N SER A 268 -26.47 -6.73 0.63
CA SER A 268 -25.10 -7.14 0.33
C SER A 268 -24.20 -7.03 1.54
N ASP A 269 -23.15 -7.85 1.59
CA ASP A 269 -22.20 -7.84 2.69
C ASP A 269 -21.25 -6.64 2.70
N GLY A 270 -21.22 -5.86 1.62
CA GLY A 270 -20.09 -4.99 1.30
C GLY A 270 -18.82 -5.81 1.07
N GLY A 271 -17.70 -5.14 0.88
CA GLY A 271 -16.42 -5.81 0.72
C GLY A 271 -15.45 -5.01 -0.12
N PHE A 272 -14.57 -5.71 -0.82
CA PHE A 272 -13.62 -5.08 -1.71
C PHE A 272 -13.78 -5.58 -3.13
N VAL A 273 -13.81 -4.62 -4.06
CA VAL A 273 -13.77 -4.86 -5.50
C VAL A 273 -12.37 -4.59 -5.99
N PHE A 274 -11.74 -5.64 -6.52
CA PHE A 274 -10.40 -5.56 -7.09
C PHE A 274 -10.48 -5.45 -8.60
N THR A 275 -9.93 -4.36 -9.14
CA THR A 275 -9.79 -4.18 -10.58
C THR A 275 -8.34 -4.39 -10.98
N PHE A 276 -8.13 -5.30 -11.93
CA PHE A 276 -6.84 -5.62 -12.52
C PHE A 276 -6.87 -5.39 -14.02
N SER A 277 -6.02 -4.50 -14.52
CA SER A 277 -5.84 -4.29 -15.97
C SER A 277 -4.46 -4.73 -16.42
N TRP A 278 -4.43 -5.49 -17.51
CA TRP A 278 -3.26 -6.18 -18.00
C TRP A 278 -3.17 -6.11 -19.53
N PHE A 279 -1.95 -6.07 -20.04
CA PHE A 279 -1.63 -6.23 -21.45
C PHE A 279 -0.44 -7.17 -21.57
N GLY A 280 -0.52 -8.23 -22.35
CA GLY A 280 0.67 -9.05 -22.54
C GLY A 280 0.46 -10.32 -23.33
N ALA A 281 1.41 -11.22 -23.09
CA ALA A 281 1.55 -12.47 -23.80
C ALA A 281 0.75 -13.59 -23.12
N PRO A 282 0.55 -14.71 -23.81
CA PRO A 282 -0.10 -15.88 -23.25
C PRO A 282 0.58 -16.38 -21.97
N GLY A 283 -0.24 -16.91 -21.06
CA GLY A 283 0.21 -17.46 -19.77
C GLY A 283 -0.85 -17.31 -18.69
N SER A 284 -0.48 -17.68 -17.45
CA SER A 284 -1.42 -17.72 -16.33
C SER A 284 -0.94 -16.91 -15.12
N PHE A 285 -1.89 -16.39 -14.35
CA PHE A 285 -1.63 -15.78 -13.05
C PHE A 285 -2.82 -15.96 -12.11
N ASP A 286 -2.54 -15.87 -10.81
CA ASP A 286 -3.56 -16.03 -9.77
C ASP A 286 -3.95 -14.68 -9.16
N ILE A 287 -5.26 -14.46 -9.05
CA ILE A 287 -5.86 -13.48 -8.16
C ILE A 287 -6.26 -14.23 -6.89
N ARG A 288 -5.68 -13.88 -5.75
CA ARG A 288 -5.91 -14.55 -4.45
C ARG A 288 -6.83 -13.73 -3.58
N PHE A 289 -7.62 -14.38 -2.74
CA PHE A 289 -8.52 -13.76 -1.78
C PHE A 289 -8.66 -14.62 -0.52
N ASP A 290 -9.26 -14.05 0.54
CA ASP A 290 -9.48 -14.75 1.80
C ASP A 290 -10.73 -15.64 1.72
N GLU A 291 -10.54 -16.95 1.56
CA GLU A 291 -11.64 -17.93 1.49
C GLU A 291 -12.52 -17.96 2.75
N THR A 292 -11.98 -17.56 3.91
CA THR A 292 -12.76 -17.53 5.16
C THR A 292 -13.73 -16.36 5.21
N LYS A 293 -13.44 -15.29 4.45
CA LYS A 293 -14.29 -14.10 4.34
C LYS A 293 -15.15 -14.12 3.06
N TRP A 294 -14.69 -14.85 2.05
CA TRP A 294 -15.32 -15.04 0.74
C TRP A 294 -15.79 -16.50 0.60
N SER A 295 -16.59 -16.96 1.57
CA SER A 295 -17.02 -18.36 1.68
C SER A 295 -17.84 -18.85 0.48
N ASP A 296 -18.58 -17.95 -0.16
CA ASP A 296 -19.37 -18.24 -1.36
C ASP A 296 -18.52 -18.17 -2.65
N GLY A 297 -17.23 -17.87 -2.50
CA GLY A 297 -16.26 -17.73 -3.58
C GLY A 297 -16.12 -16.30 -4.08
N ALA A 298 -15.54 -16.17 -5.28
CA ALA A 298 -15.33 -14.90 -5.95
C ALA A 298 -16.18 -14.83 -7.22
N LYS A 299 -16.86 -13.70 -7.41
CA LYS A 299 -17.44 -13.30 -8.69
C LYS A 299 -16.37 -12.63 -9.52
N VAL A 300 -16.24 -13.07 -10.77
CA VAL A 300 -15.25 -12.57 -11.73
C VAL A 300 -15.96 -12.03 -12.95
N GLU A 301 -15.72 -10.77 -13.26
CA GLU A 301 -16.29 -10.08 -14.42
C GLU A 301 -15.17 -9.56 -15.32
N ILE A 302 -15.35 -9.67 -16.63
CA ILE A 302 -14.47 -9.06 -17.61
C ILE A 302 -15.15 -7.80 -18.12
N GLU A 303 -14.60 -6.63 -17.76
CA GLU A 303 -15.16 -5.34 -18.18
C GLU A 303 -14.71 -4.92 -19.58
N GLU A 304 -13.50 -5.32 -19.98
CA GLU A 304 -12.90 -4.89 -21.23
C GLU A 304 -11.86 -5.91 -21.72
N GLY A 305 -11.81 -6.10 -23.04
CA GLY A 305 -10.68 -6.73 -23.70
C GLY A 305 -10.89 -8.21 -24.06
N ALA A 306 -9.89 -9.04 -23.79
CA ALA A 306 -9.90 -10.48 -24.08
C ALA A 306 -11.16 -11.15 -23.52
N LEU A 307 -11.83 -11.99 -24.33
CA LEU A 307 -13.05 -12.71 -23.97
C LEU A 307 -13.14 -14.07 -24.68
N GLY A 308 -13.94 -14.99 -24.13
CA GLY A 308 -14.26 -16.26 -24.79
C GLY A 308 -13.01 -17.09 -25.07
N GLU A 309 -12.68 -17.31 -26.35
CA GLU A 309 -11.51 -18.11 -26.77
C GLU A 309 -10.16 -17.48 -26.39
N ASP A 310 -10.14 -16.20 -26.01
CA ASP A 310 -8.92 -15.47 -25.63
C ASP A 310 -8.41 -15.84 -24.23
N LEU A 311 -9.29 -16.33 -23.35
CA LEU A 311 -8.94 -16.58 -21.95
C LEU A 311 -9.72 -17.75 -21.33
N GLU A 312 -9.22 -18.18 -20.19
CA GLU A 312 -9.87 -19.17 -19.33
C GLU A 312 -9.78 -18.72 -17.88
N LEU A 313 -10.89 -18.84 -17.17
CA LEU A 313 -11.00 -18.55 -15.75
C LEU A 313 -11.27 -19.84 -15.01
N ALA A 314 -10.44 -20.16 -14.04
CA ALA A 314 -10.66 -21.27 -13.11
C ALA A 314 -10.79 -20.68 -11.70
N SER A 315 -11.93 -20.89 -11.06
CA SER A 315 -12.15 -20.48 -9.67
C SER A 315 -11.98 -21.68 -8.75
N GLU A 316 -11.18 -21.50 -7.70
CA GLU A 316 -10.96 -22.46 -6.62
C GLU A 316 -11.10 -21.73 -5.27
N PRO A 317 -11.26 -22.43 -4.14
CA PRO A 317 -11.21 -21.78 -2.83
C PRO A 317 -9.94 -20.92 -2.67
N GLY A 318 -10.14 -19.64 -2.36
CA GLY A 318 -9.07 -18.66 -2.13
C GLY A 318 -8.33 -18.14 -3.37
N LYS A 319 -8.67 -18.59 -4.59
CA LYS A 319 -8.03 -18.06 -5.82
C LYS A 319 -8.90 -18.13 -7.08
N VAL A 320 -8.64 -17.21 -7.99
CA VAL A 320 -9.04 -17.26 -9.39
C VAL A 320 -7.78 -17.31 -10.23
N THR A 321 -7.59 -18.38 -11.00
CA THR A 321 -6.53 -18.46 -12.00
C THR A 321 -7.05 -17.89 -13.32
N VAL A 322 -6.38 -16.86 -13.82
CA VAL A 322 -6.62 -16.26 -15.12
C VAL A 322 -5.58 -16.79 -16.09
N THR A 323 -6.00 -17.49 -17.13
CA THR A 323 -5.13 -17.99 -18.21
C THR A 323 -5.44 -17.26 -19.50
N VAL A 324 -4.50 -16.46 -19.99
CA VAL A 324 -4.58 -15.82 -21.31
C VAL A 324 -4.02 -16.79 -22.34
N LYS A 325 -4.83 -17.12 -23.35
CA LYS A 325 -4.48 -18.05 -24.42
C LYS A 325 -3.77 -17.30 -25.56
N GLU A 326 -3.20 -18.04 -26.50
CA GLU A 326 -2.56 -17.46 -27.71
C GLU A 326 -3.45 -16.46 -28.46
N ALA A 327 -4.76 -16.73 -28.56
CA ALA A 327 -5.72 -15.82 -29.19
C ALA A 327 -5.89 -14.47 -28.45
N GLY A 328 -5.51 -14.43 -27.17
CA GLY A 328 -5.50 -13.26 -26.31
C GLY A 328 -4.21 -12.43 -26.38
N ASP A 329 -3.18 -12.86 -27.12
CA ASP A 329 -1.89 -12.16 -27.18
C ASP A 329 -2.06 -10.69 -27.62
N GLY A 330 -1.43 -9.79 -26.87
CA GLY A 330 -1.45 -8.35 -27.10
C GLY A 330 -2.78 -7.66 -26.80
N LYS A 331 -3.84 -8.40 -26.42
CA LYS A 331 -5.12 -7.80 -26.03
C LYS A 331 -5.04 -7.24 -24.62
N LYS A 332 -5.75 -6.13 -24.40
CA LYS A 332 -6.05 -5.66 -23.06
C LYS A 332 -6.93 -6.69 -22.37
N LEU A 333 -6.80 -6.82 -21.06
CA LEU A 333 -7.74 -7.52 -20.20
C LEU A 333 -8.02 -6.64 -18.99
N LYS A 334 -9.28 -6.41 -18.67
CA LYS A 334 -9.71 -5.76 -17.43
C LYS A 334 -10.63 -6.70 -16.66
N VAL A 335 -10.11 -7.24 -15.57
CA VAL A 335 -10.81 -8.18 -14.68
C VAL A 335 -11.26 -7.43 -13.43
N VAL A 336 -12.50 -7.66 -13.04
CA VAL A 336 -13.07 -7.23 -11.77
C VAL A 336 -13.36 -8.47 -10.93
N VAL A 337 -12.86 -8.48 -9.70
CA VAL A 337 -13.04 -9.55 -8.73
C VAL A 337 -13.74 -8.98 -7.50
N SER A 338 -14.88 -9.58 -7.15
CA SER A 338 -15.74 -9.19 -6.02
C SER A 338 -16.22 -10.44 -5.29
N LYS A 339 -16.74 -10.27 -4.08
CA LYS A 339 -17.34 -11.38 -3.31
C LYS A 339 -18.58 -11.89 -4.08
N ALA A 340 -18.73 -13.23 -4.16
CA ALA A 340 -19.82 -13.87 -4.89
C ALA A 340 -21.21 -13.67 -4.28
#